data_AF-T1BTX3-F1
#
_entry.id   AF-T1BTX3-F1
#
_cell.length_a   1.000
_cell.length_b   1.000
_cell.length_c   1.000
_cell.angle_alpha   90.00
_cell.angle_beta   90.00
_cell.angle_gamma   90.00
#
_symmetry.space_group_name_H-M   'P 1'
#
loop_
_entity.id
_entity.type
_entity.pdbx_description
1 polymer ?
#
loop_
_entity_poly.entity_id
_entity_poly.type
_entity_poly.pdbx_seq_one_letter_code
_entity_poly.pdbx_strand_id
1 'polypeptide(L)'
;FAEKEAALGAENMRQLEKQVMLTVLDNAWKEHLSSMDYLRQGIYLRGYAQKQPKQEFKRESLLLFSSMLDGVKAEVTQILARIRLQSEAEIAAMEAERQDQAQRAALEFRHAEVSGYAAPPADGD
;
A
#
# COMPACT_ATOMS: atom_id res chain seq x y z
N PHE A 1 0.10 -18.19 -9.51
CA PHE A 1 0.07 -18.33 -8.03
C PHE A 1 1.09 -19.37 -7.59
N ALA A 2 1.05 -20.59 -8.13
CA ALA A 2 2.02 -21.66 -7.83
C ALA A 2 3.50 -21.25 -7.98
N GLU A 3 3.87 -20.51 -9.02
CA GLU A 3 5.24 -20.00 -9.19
C GLU A 3 5.66 -19.03 -8.06
N LYS A 4 4.75 -18.19 -7.58
CA LYS A 4 5.01 -17.27 -6.47
C LYS A 4 5.17 -18.03 -5.16
N GLU A 5 4.31 -19.03 -4.94
CA GLU A 5 4.36 -19.90 -3.76
C GLU A 5 5.67 -20.70 -3.70
N ALA A 6 6.15 -21.20 -4.85
CA ALA A 6 7.42 -21.90 -4.94
C ALA A 6 8.63 -21.00 -4.62
N ALA A 7 8.58 -19.71 -5.00
CA ALA A 7 9.66 -18.76 -4.73
C ALA A 7 9.70 -18.27 -3.27
N LEU A 8 8.55 -18.10 -2.61
CA LEU A 8 8.44 -17.62 -1.21
C LEU A 8 8.53 -18.74 -0.17
N GLY A 9 8.14 -19.95 -0.56
CA GLY A 9 7.84 -21.04 0.35
C GLY A 9 6.39 -20.98 0.88
N ALA A 10 5.78 -22.16 1.04
CA ALA A 10 4.37 -22.29 1.40
C ALA A 10 4.00 -21.65 2.74
N GLU A 11 4.88 -21.73 3.75
CA GLU A 11 4.64 -21.15 5.07
C GLU A 11 4.63 -19.61 5.03
N ASN A 12 5.61 -18.99 4.37
CA ASN A 12 5.68 -17.54 4.23
C ASN A 12 4.52 -17.02 3.38
N MET A 13 4.11 -17.75 2.34
CA MET A 13 2.96 -17.39 1.52
C MET A 13 1.66 -17.39 2.35
N ARG A 14 1.45 -18.39 3.21
CA ARG A 14 0.30 -18.45 4.14
C ARG A 14 0.28 -17.28 5.13
N GLN A 15 1.45 -16.92 5.67
CA GLN A 15 1.57 -15.77 6.58
C GLN A 15 1.24 -14.46 5.86
N LEU A 16 1.75 -14.29 4.64
CA LEU A 16 1.47 -13.13 3.79
C LEU A 16 -0.02 -13.01 3.47
N GLU A 17 -0.67 -14.11 3.03
CA GLU A 17 -2.11 -14.16 2.78
C GLU A 17 -2.91 -13.73 4.01
N LYS A 18 -2.58 -14.29 5.17
CA LYS A 18 -3.25 -13.97 6.45
C LYS A 18 -3.08 -12.49 6.79
N GLN A 19 -1.87 -11.96 6.65
CA GLN A 19 -1.58 -10.57 6.98
C GLN A 19 -2.33 -9.61 6.05
N VAL A 20 -2.30 -9.86 4.73
CA VAL A 20 -3.04 -9.08 3.74
C VAL A 20 -4.54 -9.12 4.04
N MET A 21 -5.10 -10.31 4.29
CA MET A 21 -6.53 -10.46 4.60
C MET A 21 -6.93 -9.69 5.86
N LEU A 22 -6.14 -9.78 6.93
CA LEU A 22 -6.42 -9.07 8.18
C LEU A 22 -6.35 -7.55 8.00
N THR A 23 -5.33 -7.04 7.30
CA THR A 23 -5.19 -5.60 7.06
C THR A 23 -6.34 -5.04 6.22
N VAL A 24 -6.73 -5.74 5.14
CA VAL A 24 -7.85 -5.31 4.29
C VAL A 24 -9.16 -5.35 5.08
N LEU A 25 -9.41 -6.42 5.83
CA LEU A 25 -10.62 -6.56 6.63
C LEU A 25 -10.74 -5.49 7.71
N ASP A 26 -9.66 -5.19 8.44
CA ASP A 26 -9.66 -4.18 9.50
C ASP A 26 -9.95 -2.78 8.95
N ASN A 27 -9.35 -2.42 7.81
CA ASN A 27 -9.62 -1.16 7.14
C ASN A 27 -11.08 -1.05 6.66
N ALA A 28 -11.57 -2.09 5.98
CA ALA A 28 -12.95 -2.12 5.49
C ALA A 28 -13.97 -2.08 6.64
N TRP A 29 -13.66 -2.71 7.76
CA TRP A 29 -14.52 -2.71 8.95
C TRP A 29 -14.60 -1.32 9.60
N LYS A 30 -13.48 -0.60 9.74
CA LYS A 30 -13.47 0.78 10.26
C LYS A 30 -14.31 1.71 9.39
N GLU A 31 -14.17 1.60 8.07
CA GLU A 31 -14.98 2.37 7.13
C GLU A 31 -16.47 2.01 7.22
N HIS A 32 -16.77 0.71 7.37
CA HIS A 32 -18.14 0.25 7.57
C HIS A 32 -18.78 0.80 8.86
N LEU A 33 -18.04 0.82 9.97
CA LEU A 33 -18.52 1.41 11.23
C LEU A 33 -18.85 2.90 11.07
N SER A 34 -17.95 3.65 10.41
CA SER A 34 -18.18 5.05 10.06
C SER A 34 -19.44 5.22 9.20
N SER A 35 -19.58 4.39 8.17
CA SER A 35 -20.78 4.35 7.31
C SER A 35 -22.06 4.01 8.08
N MET A 36 -22.00 3.10 9.06
CA MET A 36 -23.14 2.77 9.93
C MET A 36 -23.55 3.93 10.84
N ASP A 37 -22.59 4.71 11.33
CA ASP A 37 -22.88 5.89 12.14
C ASP A 37 -23.54 6.99 11.29
N TYR A 38 -23.07 7.22 10.06
CA TYR A 38 -23.74 8.12 9.10
C TYR A 38 -25.14 7.64 8.74
N LEU A 39 -25.32 6.35 8.47
CA LEU A 39 -26.61 5.76 8.16
C LEU A 39 -27.60 5.95 9.33
N ARG A 40 -27.14 5.74 10.57
CA ARG A 40 -27.94 5.94 11.77
C ARG A 40 -28.44 7.38 11.87
N GLN A 41 -27.59 8.37 11.59
CA GLN A 41 -27.97 9.79 11.62
C GLN A 41 -28.96 10.14 10.48
N GLY A 42 -28.75 9.60 9.28
CA GLY A 42 -29.56 9.91 8.09
C GLY A 42 -30.98 9.34 8.10
N ILE A 43 -31.20 8.22 8.79
CA ILE A 43 -32.52 7.55 8.82
C ILE A 43 -33.57 8.34 9.59
N TYR A 44 -33.19 9.12 10.61
CA TYR A 44 -34.13 9.97 11.34
C TYR A 44 -34.74 11.06 10.45
N LEU A 45 -33.99 11.56 9.46
CA LEU A 45 -34.47 12.56 8.49
C LEU A 45 -35.42 11.94 7.45
N ARG A 46 -35.25 10.66 7.09
CA ARG A 46 -36.10 9.94 6.13
C ARG A 46 -37.36 9.30 6.75
N GLY A 47 -37.41 9.21 8.08
CA GLY A 47 -38.53 8.63 8.85
C GLY A 47 -39.87 9.35 8.73
N TYR A 48 -39.92 10.54 8.11
CA TYR A 48 -41.18 11.25 7.82
C TYR A 48 -42.06 10.54 6.78
N ALA A 49 -41.53 9.55 6.05
CA ALA A 49 -42.23 8.86 4.95
C ALA A 49 -43.08 7.64 5.37
N GLN A 50 -43.59 7.58 6.61
CA GLN A 50 -44.44 6.49 7.15
C GLN A 50 -43.81 5.07 7.21
N LYS A 51 -42.57 4.88 6.74
CA LYS A 51 -41.85 3.62 6.88
C LYS A 51 -41.20 3.48 8.25
N GLN A 52 -41.14 2.26 8.79
CA GLN A 52 -40.54 1.96 10.09
C GLN A 52 -39.01 2.16 10.04
N PRO A 53 -38.44 3.19 10.71
CA PRO A 53 -37.02 3.55 10.58
C PRO A 53 -36.06 2.41 10.93
N LYS A 54 -36.44 1.59 11.92
CA LYS A 54 -35.67 0.41 12.34
C LYS A 54 -35.55 -0.66 11.26
N GLN A 55 -36.60 -0.86 10.46
CA GLN A 55 -36.59 -1.88 9.40
C GLN A 55 -35.70 -1.45 8.24
N GLU A 56 -35.76 -0.18 7.84
CA GLU A 56 -34.89 0.32 6.77
C GLU A 56 -33.43 0.39 7.20
N PHE A 57 -33.14 0.75 8.46
CA PHE A 57 -31.77 0.64 8.99
C PHE A 57 -31.23 -0.78 8.87
N LYS A 58 -32.01 -1.78 9.29
CA LYS A 58 -31.62 -3.19 9.19
C LYS A 58 -31.39 -3.62 7.74
N ARG A 59 -32.24 -3.18 6.81
CA ARG A 59 -32.11 -3.52 5.39
C ARG A 59 -30.88 -2.86 4.77
N GLU A 60 -30.70 -1.55 4.94
CA GLU A 60 -29.58 -0.82 4.36
C GLU A 60 -28.23 -1.25 4.98
N SER A 61 -28.19 -1.49 6.30
CA SER A 61 -26.99 -1.99 6.97
C SER A 61 -26.54 -3.36 6.46
N LEU A 62 -27.48 -4.28 6.22
CA LEU A 62 -27.16 -5.59 5.64
C LEU A 62 -26.62 -5.47 4.21
N LEU A 63 -27.21 -4.60 3.39
CA LEU A 63 -26.71 -4.36 2.02
C LEU A 63 -25.28 -3.80 2.04
N LEU A 64 -25.00 -2.84 2.92
CA LEU A 64 -23.67 -2.27 3.07
C LEU A 64 -22.66 -3.30 3.59
N PHE A 65 -23.07 -4.17 4.52
CA PHE A 65 -22.22 -5.25 5.01
C PHE A 65 -21.88 -6.27 3.92
N SER A 66 -22.87 -6.72 3.14
CA SER A 66 -22.63 -7.62 2.01
C SER A 66 -21.68 -6.99 0.98
N SER A 67 -21.90 -5.72 0.63
CA SER A 67 -21.02 -4.99 -0.28
C SER A 67 -19.60 -4.87 0.26
N MET A 68 -19.43 -4.63 1.56
CA MET A 68 -18.12 -4.59 2.21
C MET A 68 -17.40 -5.93 2.09
N LEU A 69 -18.08 -7.05 2.37
CA LEU A 69 -17.48 -8.38 2.26
C LEU A 69 -17.03 -8.71 0.85
N ASP A 70 -17.81 -8.33 -0.16
CA ASP A 70 -17.43 -8.57 -1.56
C ASP A 70 -16.27 -7.67 -2.00
N GLY A 71 -16.23 -6.42 -1.51
CA GLY A 71 -15.08 -5.53 -1.67
C GLY A 71 -13.79 -6.12 -1.08
N VAL A 72 -13.84 -6.62 0.16
CA VAL A 72 -12.70 -7.26 0.83
C VAL A 72 -12.16 -8.44 0.01
N LYS A 73 -13.03 -9.34 -0.48
CA LYS A 73 -12.59 -10.48 -1.31
C LYS A 73 -11.87 -10.02 -2.58
N ALA A 74 -12.43 -9.03 -3.27
CA ALA A 74 -11.87 -8.50 -4.51
C ALA A 74 -10.51 -7.84 -4.26
N GLU A 75 -10.40 -7.03 -3.21
CA GLU A 75 -9.18 -6.31 -2.85
C GLU A 75 -8.06 -7.26 -2.42
N VAL A 76 -8.35 -8.25 -1.56
CA VAL A 76 -7.37 -9.29 -1.17
C VAL A 76 -6.85 -10.02 -2.40
N THR A 77 -7.75 -10.46 -3.29
CA THR A 77 -7.36 -11.16 -4.53
C THR A 77 -6.49 -10.28 -5.43
N GLN A 78 -6.84 -9.00 -5.56
CA GLN A 78 -6.11 -8.04 -6.37
C GLN A 78 -4.71 -7.76 -5.81
N ILE A 79 -4.57 -7.61 -4.50
CA ILE A 79 -3.28 -7.40 -3.83
C ILE A 79 -2.40 -8.63 -4.05
N LEU A 80 -2.89 -9.84 -3.73
CA LEU A 80 -2.13 -11.08 -3.91
C LEU A 80 -1.73 -11.31 -5.38
N ALA A 81 -2.60 -10.93 -6.32
CA ALA A 81 -2.29 -11.00 -7.75
C ALA A 81 -1.18 -10.02 -8.17
N ARG A 82 -1.14 -8.82 -7.57
CA ARG A 82 -0.17 -7.76 -7.90
C ARG A 82 1.18 -7.90 -7.22
N ILE A 83 1.28 -8.60 -6.08
CA ILE A 83 2.56 -8.81 -5.39
C ILE A 83 3.56 -9.43 -6.36
N ARG A 84 4.63 -8.69 -6.67
CA ARG A 84 5.80 -9.21 -7.39
C ARG A 84 6.83 -9.57 -6.36
N LEU A 85 7.29 -10.82 -6.39
CA LEU A 85 8.42 -11.23 -5.58
C LEU A 85 9.65 -10.75 -6.31
N GLN A 86 10.34 -9.80 -5.71
CA GLN A 86 11.67 -9.47 -6.18
C GLN A 86 12.57 -10.63 -5.79
N SER A 87 13.22 -11.21 -6.79
CA SER A 87 14.22 -12.25 -6.53
C SER A 87 15.40 -11.65 -5.77
N GLU A 88 16.12 -12.45 -4.97
CA GLU A 88 17.37 -12.00 -4.33
C GLU A 88 18.36 -11.41 -5.35
N ALA A 89 18.37 -11.95 -6.58
CA ALA A 89 19.17 -11.42 -7.68
C ALA A 89 18.75 -10.01 -8.12
N GLU A 90 17.45 -9.71 -8.18
CA GLU A 90 16.95 -8.36 -8.48
C GLU A 90 17.23 -7.38 -7.34
N ILE A 91 17.14 -7.83 -6.07
CA ILE A 91 17.46 -7.01 -4.90
C ILE A 91 18.97 -6.69 -4.90
N ALA A 92 19.83 -7.70 -5.09
CA ALA A 92 21.27 -7.51 -5.14
C ALA A 92 21.72 -6.64 -6.33
N ALA A 93 21.09 -6.78 -7.50
CA ALA A 93 21.36 -5.93 -8.65
C ALA A 93 20.97 -4.46 -8.38
N MET A 94 19.82 -4.23 -7.76
CA MET A 94 19.36 -2.89 -7.39
C MET A 94 20.24 -2.24 -6.31
N GLU A 95 20.73 -3.03 -5.35
CA GLU A 95 21.70 -2.57 -4.35
C GLU A 95 23.06 -2.25 -4.97
N ALA A 96 23.55 -3.08 -5.89
CA ALA A 96 24.79 -2.82 -6.62
C ALA A 96 24.69 -1.56 -7.50
N GLU A 97 23.56 -1.34 -8.18
CA GLU A 97 23.30 -0.10 -8.93
C GLU A 97 23.25 1.13 -8.01
N ARG A 98 22.60 1.03 -6.84
CA ARG A 98 22.60 2.11 -5.84
C ARG A 98 24.02 2.42 -5.33
N GLN A 99 24.83 1.38 -5.10
CA GLN A 99 26.21 1.53 -4.67
C GLN A 99 27.07 2.19 -5.75
N ASP A 100 26.93 1.78 -7.02
CA ASP A 100 27.65 2.40 -8.15
C ASP A 100 27.22 3.86 -8.35
N GLN A 101 25.93 4.17 -8.26
CA GLN A 101 25.42 5.54 -8.31
C GLN A 101 25.98 6.40 -7.17
N ALA A 102 26.02 5.88 -5.94
CA ALA A 102 26.60 6.57 -4.80
C ALA A 102 28.11 6.79 -4.96
N GLN A 103 28.84 5.81 -5.51
CA GLN A 103 30.28 5.93 -5.79
C GLN A 103 30.56 6.97 -6.87
N ARG A 104 29.80 6.97 -7.97
CA ARG A 104 29.93 7.97 -9.05
C ARG A 104 29.66 9.38 -8.54
N ALA A 105 28.58 9.57 -7.77
CA ALA A 105 28.31 10.83 -7.12
C ALA A 105 29.47 11.27 -6.21
N ALA A 106 30.01 10.37 -5.39
CA ALA A 106 31.14 10.67 -4.51
C ALA A 106 32.44 11.02 -5.27
N LEU A 107 32.67 10.45 -6.45
CA LEU A 107 33.79 10.80 -7.32
C LEU A 107 33.58 12.18 -7.96
N GLU A 108 32.36 12.50 -8.40
CA GLU A 108 32.01 13.82 -8.93
C GLU A 108 32.18 14.94 -7.89
N PHE A 109 31.76 14.70 -6.63
CA PHE A 109 32.02 15.64 -5.54
C PHE A 109 33.51 15.89 -5.30
N ARG A 110 34.34 14.83 -5.41
CA ARG A 110 35.80 14.93 -5.22
C ARG A 110 36.48 15.71 -6.36
N HIS A 111 36.02 15.52 -7.58
CA HIS A 111 36.50 16.29 -8.74
C HIS A 111 36.10 17.77 -8.65
N ALA A 112 34.92 18.09 -8.13
CA ALA A 112 34.49 19.47 -7.90
C ALA A 112 35.37 20.20 -6.87
N GLU A 113 35.77 19.54 -5.79
CA GLU A 113 36.69 20.11 -4.79
C GLU A 113 38.10 20.34 -5.35
N VAL A 114 38.65 19.38 -6.10
CA VAL A 114 40.00 19.50 -6.70
C VAL A 114 40.03 20.60 -7.77
N SER A 115 38.97 20.75 -8.57
CA SER A 115 38.87 21.83 -9.55
C SER A 115 38.71 23.21 -8.91
N GLY A 116 38.18 23.30 -7.68
CA GLY A 116 38.06 24.55 -6.94
C GLY A 116 39.38 25.08 -6.36
N TYR A 117 40.40 24.22 -6.22
CA TYR A 117 41.71 24.58 -5.67
C TYR A 117 42.76 24.89 -6.75
N ALA A 118 42.47 24.63 -8.03
CA ALA A 118 43.39 24.78 -9.16
C ALA A 118 43.35 26.16 -9.84
N ALA A 119 42.86 27.21 -9.16
CA ALA A 119 43.06 28.59 -9.61
C ALA A 119 44.40 29.11 -9.04
N PRO A 120 45.47 29.24 -9.86
CA PRO A 120 46.71 29.83 -9.38
C PRO A 120 46.50 31.33 -9.10
N PRO A 121 47.18 31.90 -8.09
CA PRO A 121 47.20 33.35 -7.93
C PRO A 121 47.82 33.96 -9.18
N ALA A 122 47.04 34.77 -9.90
CA ALA A 122 47.53 35.57 -10.99
C ALA A 122 48.34 36.74 -10.40
N ASP A 123 49.64 36.54 -10.24
CA ASP A 123 50.61 37.62 -10.09
C ASP A 123 51.34 37.82 -11.42
N GLY A 124 51.27 39.05 -11.95
CA GLY A 124 52.00 39.46 -13.15
C GLY A 124 51.70 40.91 -13.55
N ASP A 125 52.69 41.75 -13.23
CA ASP A 125 52.99 43.15 -13.58
C ASP A 125 52.39 44.29 -12.73
#